data_AF-A0A3E4QZD4-F1
#
_entry.id   AF-A0A3E4QZD4-F1
#
_cell.length_a   1.000
_cell.length_b   1.000
_cell.length_c   1.000
_cell.angle_alpha   90.00
_cell.angle_beta   90.00
_cell.angle_gamma   90.00
#
_symmetry.space_group_name_H-M   'P 1'
#
loop_
_entity.id
_entity.type
_entity.pdbx_description
1 polymer ?
#
loop_
_entity_poly.entity_id
_entity_poly.type
_entity_poly.pdbx_seq_one_letter_code
_entity_poly.pdbx_strand_id
1 'polypeptide(L)'
;MNEEDRAMPSLSERSLESIAKMFVGDEGELFHYLSGPQIVSFFNDHFGFRDIYQGGNAPTRWRYAAGKIASVASSGRLDRFFSIVLGFRYMVSTFGCDEIEARERADKARKRFNRVLISDELEIVGTDGEMKLVVLDSDLIPIGKGGFAEVFRQKSTGKVLKKLMPEVALDARNRHRFKREYEIMKDLSELPGVLRVFDYDESNCSYTMEAGETTLLEFMGNPLSEQVKMSIIEQIIGTMAAIHSRGYIHRDLSPTNIFLLGGQLKIADFGLGKNLNTLSSYQTTNTNNYGQWFYCSPEQLVYLKDGDKRSDVFSLGRIINFVLAGHPTKTNHRFRPLVEKATADDPSKRYQDAAEFLSAIKRRLSSIADADRETKLAEKSARGILDGEVAEWILEMTDEQLCSRVVSNPAFAKTVVNFTEIDNGNATFVMDAIDQGMTQACKRWKDHDAFADIANSIILSKAPYDIKERACQTLSYIAWRINRFHAQHLIKDIISSGVDPMLEDLLNNSV
;
A
#
# COMPACT_ATOMS: atom_id res chain seq x y z
N MET A 1 -8.22 38.57 -7.82
CA MET A 1 -6.95 39.27 -8.12
C MET A 1 -6.08 38.21 -8.77
N ASN A 2 -5.89 38.28 -10.08
CA ASN A 2 -5.24 37.22 -10.84
C ASN A 2 -3.79 37.04 -10.35
N GLU A 3 -3.34 35.79 -10.18
CA GLU A 3 -1.95 35.48 -9.76
C GLU A 3 -0.90 36.03 -10.74
N GLU A 4 -1.27 36.33 -11.98
CA GLU A 4 -0.39 36.87 -13.02
C GLU A 4 0.13 38.31 -12.75
N ASP A 5 -0.46 39.04 -11.79
CA ASP A 5 -0.04 40.42 -11.45
C ASP A 5 0.79 40.54 -10.15
N ARG A 6 1.17 39.43 -9.51
CA ARG A 6 2.17 39.49 -8.43
C ARG A 6 3.55 39.68 -9.05
N ALA A 7 4.11 40.88 -8.94
CA ALA A 7 5.53 41.11 -9.22
C ALA A 7 6.37 40.05 -8.51
N MET A 8 7.24 39.36 -9.25
CA MET A 8 8.14 38.33 -8.69
C MET A 8 8.87 38.90 -7.46
N PRO A 9 8.84 38.20 -6.30
CA PRO A 9 9.58 38.60 -5.12
C PRO A 9 11.05 38.88 -5.46
N SER A 10 11.58 40.01 -4.99
CA SER A 10 13.00 40.32 -5.14
C SER A 10 13.83 39.41 -4.22
N LEU A 11 14.93 38.85 -4.73
CA LEU A 11 15.87 38.08 -3.89
C LEU A 11 16.39 38.93 -2.73
N SER A 12 16.43 38.35 -1.53
CA SER A 12 17.03 39.02 -0.37
C SER A 12 18.54 39.15 -0.54
N GLU A 13 19.15 40.13 0.14
CA GLU A 13 20.61 40.33 0.12
C GLU A 13 21.36 39.06 0.55
N ARG A 14 20.81 38.33 1.53
CA ARG A 14 21.36 37.06 2.02
C ARG A 14 21.33 35.98 0.94
N SER A 15 20.22 35.83 0.22
CA SER A 15 20.11 34.86 -0.86
C SER A 15 21.02 35.21 -2.02
N LEU A 16 21.09 36.50 -2.40
CA LEU A 16 22.02 36.99 -3.41
C LEU A 16 23.47 36.67 -3.06
N GLU A 17 23.87 36.90 -1.81
CA GLU A 17 25.21 36.56 -1.33
C GLU A 17 25.49 35.06 -1.44
N SER A 18 24.62 34.20 -0.91
CA SER A 18 24.82 32.75 -0.95
C SER A 18 24.81 32.19 -2.38
N ILE A 19 23.89 32.64 -3.24
CA ILE A 19 23.84 32.24 -4.65
C ILE A 19 25.12 32.66 -5.37
N ALA A 20 25.57 33.90 -5.15
CA ALA A 20 26.80 34.40 -5.74
C ALA A 20 28.03 33.62 -5.27
N LYS A 21 28.16 33.34 -3.97
CA LYS A 21 29.27 32.55 -3.41
C LYS A 21 29.30 31.13 -3.97
N MET A 22 28.13 30.48 -4.05
CA MET A 22 28.05 29.16 -4.68
C MET A 22 28.46 29.22 -6.14
N PHE A 23 27.93 30.16 -6.93
CA PHE A 23 28.24 30.30 -8.35
C PHE A 23 29.73 30.53 -8.63
N VAL A 24 30.40 31.36 -7.83
CA VAL A 24 31.84 31.67 -8.03
C VAL A 24 32.79 30.64 -7.42
N GLY A 25 32.26 29.58 -6.79
CA GLY A 25 33.03 28.53 -6.13
C GLY A 25 33.63 28.93 -4.78
N ASP A 26 33.02 29.90 -4.08
CA ASP A 26 33.44 30.38 -2.75
C ASP A 26 32.72 29.63 -1.62
N GLU A 27 31.60 28.98 -1.91
CA GLU A 27 30.80 28.26 -0.93
C GLU A 27 30.26 26.94 -1.49
N GLY A 28 30.64 25.83 -0.86
CA GLY A 28 30.25 24.48 -1.27
C GLY A 28 31.00 23.98 -2.50
N GLU A 29 31.19 22.66 -2.61
CA GLU A 29 31.89 22.02 -3.74
C GLU A 29 31.00 21.89 -5.00
N LEU A 30 30.07 22.83 -5.20
CA LEU A 30 29.04 22.75 -6.24
C LEU A 30 29.50 23.37 -7.55
N PHE A 31 30.29 24.44 -7.49
CA PHE A 31 30.94 25.05 -8.64
C PHE A 31 32.43 25.17 -8.43
N HIS A 32 33.19 25.09 -9.52
CA HIS A 32 34.61 25.38 -9.49
C HIS A 32 34.86 26.86 -9.24
N TYR A 33 36.04 27.13 -8.67
CA TYR A 33 36.53 28.49 -8.48
C TYR A 33 36.53 29.26 -9.80
N LEU A 34 35.83 30.40 -9.85
CA LEU A 34 35.88 31.33 -10.97
C LEU A 34 36.76 32.53 -10.61
N SER A 35 37.75 32.86 -11.45
CA SER A 35 38.52 34.09 -11.31
C SER A 35 37.68 35.33 -11.66
N GLY A 36 38.10 36.50 -11.18
CA GLY A 36 37.43 37.77 -11.48
C GLY A 36 37.17 38.02 -12.98
N PRO A 37 38.16 37.85 -13.87
CA PRO A 37 37.95 37.94 -15.32
C PRO A 37 36.94 36.92 -15.89
N GLN A 38 36.93 35.69 -15.37
CA GLN A 38 35.97 34.67 -15.81
C GLN A 38 34.53 35.04 -15.42
N ILE A 39 34.33 35.59 -14.23
CA ILE A 39 33.01 36.07 -13.78
C ILE A 39 32.55 37.24 -14.67
N VAL A 40 33.44 38.19 -14.98
CA VAL A 40 33.14 39.31 -15.88
C VAL A 40 32.76 38.80 -17.29
N SER A 41 33.54 37.88 -17.86
CA SER A 41 33.24 37.29 -19.18
C SER A 41 31.86 36.63 -19.19
N PHE A 42 31.57 35.79 -18.19
CA PHE A 42 30.27 35.11 -18.09
C PHE A 42 29.10 36.09 -18.17
N PHE A 43 29.12 37.17 -17.39
CA PHE A 43 28.02 38.14 -17.41
C PHE A 43 27.97 38.95 -18.71
N ASN A 44 29.12 39.32 -19.27
CA ASN A 44 29.18 40.01 -20.57
C ASN A 44 28.59 39.13 -21.69
N ASP A 45 29.03 37.88 -21.77
CA ASP A 45 28.68 36.94 -22.84
C ASP A 45 27.20 36.51 -22.79
N HIS A 46 26.67 36.27 -21.57
CA HIS A 46 25.32 35.73 -21.42
C HIS A 46 24.22 36.76 -21.19
N PHE A 47 24.57 37.95 -20.65
CA PHE A 47 23.59 38.96 -20.24
C PHE A 47 23.81 40.34 -20.86
N GLY A 48 24.86 40.52 -21.68
CA GLY A 48 25.11 41.73 -22.45
C GLY A 48 25.72 42.89 -21.64
N PHE A 49 26.33 42.59 -20.48
CA PHE A 49 27.13 43.57 -19.76
C PHE A 49 28.42 43.91 -20.54
N ARG A 50 29.09 45.00 -20.17
CA ARG A 50 30.32 45.48 -20.83
C ARG A 50 31.38 45.88 -19.80
N ASP A 51 31.50 45.09 -18.75
CA ASP A 51 32.40 45.36 -17.65
C ASP A 51 33.83 44.94 -18.01
N ILE A 52 34.81 45.62 -17.40
CA ILE A 52 36.24 45.30 -17.52
C ILE A 52 36.77 45.04 -16.11
N TYR A 53 37.50 43.93 -15.91
CA TYR A 53 38.04 43.58 -14.60
C TYR A 53 39.16 44.55 -14.18
N GLN A 54 38.93 45.35 -13.14
CA GLN A 54 39.90 46.32 -12.61
C GLN A 54 40.48 45.82 -11.28
N GLY A 55 41.57 45.05 -11.32
CA GLY A 55 42.07 44.29 -10.16
C GLY A 55 42.45 45.10 -8.90
N GLY A 56 42.75 46.39 -9.00
CA GLY A 56 43.25 47.20 -7.86
C GLY A 56 42.19 47.74 -6.89
N ASN A 57 40.93 47.85 -7.33
CA ASN A 57 39.79 48.38 -6.55
C ASN A 57 38.50 47.56 -6.76
N ALA A 58 38.60 46.36 -7.32
CA ALA A 58 37.44 45.52 -7.60
C ALA A 58 36.77 45.05 -6.29
N PRO A 59 35.42 45.01 -6.23
CA PRO A 59 34.73 44.30 -5.17
C PRO A 59 35.17 42.83 -5.13
N THR A 60 35.01 42.17 -3.98
CA THR A 60 35.28 40.73 -3.88
C THR A 60 34.49 39.97 -4.96
N ARG A 61 35.03 38.83 -5.44
CA ARG A 61 34.43 38.06 -6.54
C ARG A 61 32.95 37.78 -6.33
N TRP A 62 32.58 37.29 -5.15
CA TRP A 62 31.18 37.05 -4.82
C TRP A 62 30.35 38.35 -4.75
N ARG A 63 30.90 39.48 -4.29
CA ARG A 63 30.18 40.78 -4.28
C ARG A 63 29.91 41.30 -5.67
N TYR A 64 30.89 41.18 -6.58
CA TYR A 64 30.70 41.50 -7.99
C TYR A 64 29.60 40.63 -8.60
N ALA A 65 29.69 39.32 -8.40
CA ALA A 65 28.68 38.37 -8.89
C ALA A 65 27.29 38.66 -8.32
N ALA A 66 27.17 38.93 -7.00
CA ALA A 66 25.90 39.28 -6.37
C ALA A 66 25.27 40.54 -6.99
N GLY A 67 26.05 41.59 -7.23
CA GLY A 67 25.56 42.81 -7.89
C GLY A 67 25.09 42.56 -9.33
N LYS A 68 25.76 41.68 -10.07
CA LYS A 68 25.34 41.29 -11.42
C LYS A 68 24.10 40.41 -11.41
N ILE A 69 24.01 39.44 -10.50
CA ILE A 69 22.81 38.60 -10.33
C ILE A 69 21.60 39.48 -9.95
N ALA A 70 21.78 40.45 -9.05
CA ALA A 70 20.73 41.40 -8.69
C ALA A 70 20.26 42.22 -9.91
N SER A 71 21.19 42.66 -10.76
CA SER A 71 20.86 43.39 -12.00
C SER A 71 20.16 42.50 -13.04
N VAL A 72 20.52 41.21 -13.10
CA VAL A 72 19.84 40.22 -13.93
C VAL A 72 18.41 39.99 -13.41
N ALA A 73 18.25 39.87 -12.10
CA ALA A 73 16.96 39.70 -11.44
C ALA A 73 16.03 40.89 -11.66
N SER A 74 16.51 42.13 -11.48
CA SER A 74 15.71 43.34 -11.71
C SER A 74 15.27 43.51 -13.17
N SER A 75 15.98 42.88 -14.11
CA SER A 75 15.61 42.84 -15.53
C SER A 75 14.69 41.66 -15.90
N GLY A 76 14.19 40.89 -14.93
CA GLY A 76 13.29 39.74 -15.15
C GLY A 76 13.96 38.54 -15.84
N ARG A 77 15.30 38.45 -15.81
CA ARG A 77 16.07 37.41 -16.53
C ARG A 77 16.71 36.39 -15.59
N LEU A 78 16.21 36.26 -14.37
CA LEU A 78 16.79 35.35 -13.38
C LEU A 78 16.59 33.87 -13.76
N ASP A 79 15.47 33.52 -14.37
CA ASP A 79 15.22 32.21 -14.99
C ASP A 79 16.33 31.82 -15.98
N ARG A 80 16.76 32.77 -16.80
CA ARG A 80 17.84 32.57 -17.77
C ARG A 80 19.19 32.34 -17.09
N PHE A 81 19.46 33.00 -15.96
CA PHE A 81 20.65 32.71 -15.17
C PHE A 81 20.67 31.26 -14.70
N PHE A 82 19.59 30.78 -14.07
CA PHE A 82 19.51 29.40 -13.63
C PHE A 82 19.54 28.41 -14.79
N SER A 83 18.89 28.72 -15.92
CA SER A 83 18.90 27.90 -17.13
C SER A 83 20.31 27.71 -17.70
N ILE A 84 21.17 28.72 -17.59
CA ILE A 84 22.56 28.63 -18.05
C ILE A 84 23.40 27.86 -17.05
N VAL A 85 23.44 28.28 -15.77
CA VAL A 85 24.38 27.72 -14.79
C VAL A 85 24.02 26.29 -14.36
N LEU A 86 22.76 25.87 -14.53
CA LEU A 86 22.31 24.51 -14.28
C LEU A 86 22.18 23.67 -15.56
N GLY A 87 22.50 24.23 -16.73
CA GLY A 87 22.44 23.51 -18.01
C GLY A 87 23.63 22.56 -18.19
N PHE A 88 23.42 21.39 -18.78
CA PHE A 88 24.48 20.40 -18.97
C PHE A 88 25.63 20.97 -19.79
N ARG A 89 25.36 21.83 -20.79
CA ARG A 89 26.41 22.44 -21.62
C ARG A 89 27.39 23.25 -20.78
N TYR A 90 26.87 24.02 -19.83
CA TYR A 90 27.70 24.77 -18.89
C TYR A 90 28.48 23.81 -17.99
N MET A 91 27.82 22.79 -17.42
CA MET A 91 28.47 21.81 -16.55
C MET A 91 29.59 21.02 -17.28
N VAL A 92 29.35 20.52 -18.49
CA VAL A 92 30.36 19.82 -19.30
C VAL A 92 31.54 20.75 -19.60
N SER A 93 31.27 21.98 -20.02
CA SER A 93 32.33 22.93 -20.37
C SER A 93 33.15 23.39 -19.16
N THR A 94 32.53 23.53 -17.99
CA THR A 94 33.19 24.05 -16.79
C THR A 94 33.92 22.95 -16.01
N PHE A 95 33.38 21.73 -15.97
CA PHE A 95 33.91 20.64 -15.14
C PHE A 95 34.64 19.56 -15.95
N GLY A 96 34.54 19.57 -17.28
CA GLY A 96 35.17 18.57 -18.13
C GLY A 96 34.60 17.16 -17.93
N CYS A 97 33.35 17.06 -17.52
CA CYS A 97 32.67 15.80 -17.22
C CYS A 97 31.77 15.32 -18.38
N ASP A 98 31.31 14.08 -18.31
CA ASP A 98 30.30 13.56 -19.24
C ASP A 98 28.88 14.07 -18.93
N GLU A 99 27.93 13.77 -19.81
CA GLU A 99 26.55 14.26 -19.69
C GLU A 99 25.82 13.73 -18.44
N ILE A 100 26.10 12.50 -18.02
CA ILE A 100 25.44 11.89 -16.86
C ILE A 100 25.92 12.60 -15.59
N GLU A 101 27.24 12.75 -15.45
CA GLU A 101 27.84 13.46 -14.32
C GLU A 101 27.42 14.94 -14.31
N ALA A 102 27.34 15.59 -15.48
CA ALA A 102 26.86 16.96 -15.61
C ALA A 102 25.44 17.13 -15.07
N ARG A 103 24.52 16.22 -15.38
CA ARG A 103 23.12 16.25 -14.89
C ARG A 103 23.03 16.00 -13.38
N GLU A 104 23.83 15.07 -12.85
CA GLU A 104 23.88 14.83 -11.40
C GLU A 104 24.39 16.06 -10.63
N ARG A 105 25.42 16.73 -11.16
CA ARG A 105 25.96 17.97 -10.59
C ARG A 105 24.95 19.10 -10.66
N ALA A 106 24.26 19.27 -11.80
CA ALA A 106 23.18 20.24 -11.94
C ALA A 106 22.05 20.01 -10.93
N ASP A 107 21.61 18.77 -10.72
CA ASP A 107 20.56 18.46 -9.74
C ASP A 107 21.02 18.77 -8.30
N LYS A 108 22.27 18.44 -7.93
CA LYS A 108 22.86 18.80 -6.64
C LYS A 108 22.92 20.32 -6.44
N ALA A 109 23.38 21.06 -7.46
CA ALA A 109 23.45 22.51 -7.43
C ALA A 109 22.05 23.14 -7.31
N ARG A 110 21.07 22.66 -8.10
CA ARG A 110 19.66 23.09 -8.02
C ARG A 110 19.09 22.90 -6.63
N LYS A 111 19.26 21.71 -6.03
CA LYS A 111 18.81 21.43 -4.65
C LYS A 111 19.40 22.40 -3.65
N ARG A 112 20.67 22.79 -3.81
CA ARG A 112 21.31 23.76 -2.91
C ARG A 112 20.80 25.17 -3.14
N PHE A 113 20.64 25.62 -4.39
CA PHE A 113 20.03 26.92 -4.68
C PHE A 113 18.60 27.00 -4.11
N ASN A 114 17.78 25.96 -4.30
CA ASN A 114 16.42 25.93 -3.74
C ASN A 114 16.43 26.02 -2.21
N ARG A 115 17.40 25.41 -1.50
CA ARG A 115 17.54 25.58 -0.04
C ARG A 115 17.76 27.03 0.40
N VAL A 116 18.41 27.84 -0.43
CA VAL A 116 18.61 29.27 -0.16
C VAL A 116 17.36 30.05 -0.54
N LEU A 117 16.80 29.78 -1.72
CA LEU A 117 15.64 30.50 -2.27
C LEU A 117 14.35 30.31 -1.47
N ILE A 118 14.24 29.24 -0.68
CA ILE A 118 13.11 29.03 0.25
C ILE A 118 12.90 30.22 1.19
N SER A 119 13.96 30.91 1.64
CA SER A 119 13.79 32.08 2.53
C SER A 119 13.18 33.29 1.84
N ASP A 120 13.23 33.32 0.52
CA ASP A 120 12.65 34.38 -0.31
C ASP A 120 11.31 33.94 -0.92
N GLU A 121 10.76 32.81 -0.45
CA GLU A 121 9.55 32.20 -1.00
C GLU A 121 9.68 31.91 -2.50
N LEU A 122 10.83 31.37 -2.94
CA LEU A 122 11.11 31.06 -4.34
C LEU A 122 11.68 29.64 -4.51
N GLU A 123 11.39 29.00 -5.64
CA GLU A 123 11.96 27.71 -6.03
C GLU A 123 12.32 27.69 -7.53
N ILE A 124 13.45 27.07 -7.86
CA ILE A 124 13.83 26.75 -9.24
C ILE A 124 13.21 25.41 -9.62
N VAL A 125 12.33 25.43 -10.63
CA VAL A 125 11.73 24.25 -11.25
C VAL A 125 12.10 24.18 -12.74
N GLY A 126 11.93 23.03 -13.37
CA GLY A 126 12.18 22.85 -14.81
C GLY A 126 13.18 21.74 -15.14
N THR A 127 13.55 21.70 -16.42
CA THR A 127 14.44 20.69 -17.03
C THR A 127 15.66 21.36 -17.65
N ASP A 128 16.60 20.56 -18.15
CA ASP A 128 17.85 21.08 -18.70
C ASP A 128 17.64 22.23 -19.71
N GLY A 129 18.37 23.32 -19.52
CA GLY A 129 18.32 24.51 -20.38
C GLY A 129 17.05 25.37 -20.24
N GLU A 130 16.04 24.90 -19.50
CA GLU A 130 14.76 25.59 -19.29
C GLU A 130 14.36 25.54 -17.81
N MET A 131 14.98 26.41 -17.02
CA MET A 131 14.68 26.60 -15.60
C MET A 131 13.77 27.82 -15.41
N LYS A 132 12.81 27.71 -14.51
CA LYS A 132 11.91 28.79 -14.10
C LYS A 132 11.93 28.98 -12.59
N LEU A 133 11.95 30.23 -12.15
CA LEU A 133 11.78 30.61 -10.76
C LEU A 133 10.29 30.81 -10.48
N VAL A 134 9.76 30.08 -9.51
CA VAL A 134 8.35 30.14 -9.12
C VAL A 134 8.25 30.56 -7.67
N VAL A 135 7.18 31.28 -7.32
CA VAL A 135 6.87 31.63 -5.93
C VAL A 135 6.46 30.36 -5.17
N LEU A 136 7.12 30.08 -4.06
CA LEU A 136 6.70 29.07 -3.10
C LEU A 136 5.46 29.57 -2.38
N ASP A 137 4.41 28.76 -2.39
CA ASP A 137 3.31 28.96 -1.46
C ASP A 137 3.81 28.59 -0.05
N SER A 138 4.22 29.59 0.73
CA SER A 138 4.74 29.40 2.09
C SER A 138 3.70 28.84 3.06
N ASP A 139 2.43 28.82 2.65
CA ASP A 139 1.36 28.13 3.36
C ASP A 139 1.46 26.60 3.22
N LEU A 140 2.11 26.08 2.19
CA LEU A 140 2.17 24.65 1.89
C LEU A 140 3.41 23.97 2.49
N ILE A 141 3.17 22.92 3.27
CA ILE A 141 4.19 21.98 3.74
C ILE A 141 4.01 20.67 2.97
N PRO A 142 4.99 20.20 2.18
CA PRO A 142 4.90 18.88 1.55
C PRO A 142 4.76 17.78 2.61
N ILE A 143 3.74 16.93 2.47
CA ILE A 143 3.51 15.78 3.38
C ILE A 143 3.50 14.44 2.64
N GLY A 144 3.37 14.43 1.31
CA GLY A 144 3.43 13.20 0.52
C GLY A 144 3.58 13.48 -0.97
N LYS A 145 4.16 12.51 -1.68
CA LYS A 145 4.32 12.54 -3.14
C LYS A 145 4.01 11.15 -3.69
N GLY A 146 2.95 11.04 -4.51
CA GLY A 146 2.56 9.80 -5.19
C GLY A 146 3.15 9.71 -6.59
N GLY A 147 2.63 8.80 -7.42
CA GLY A 147 2.97 8.75 -8.86
C GLY A 147 2.07 9.63 -9.75
N PHE A 148 1.12 10.36 -9.16
CA PHE A 148 0.08 11.09 -9.88
C PHE A 148 -0.12 12.51 -9.32
N ALA A 149 -0.08 12.65 -8.00
CA ALA A 149 -0.33 13.89 -7.29
C ALA A 149 0.67 14.11 -6.15
N GLU A 150 0.86 15.37 -5.79
CA GLU A 150 1.57 15.84 -4.61
C GLU A 150 0.56 16.25 -3.55
N VAL A 151 0.93 16.05 -2.29
CA VAL A 151 0.06 16.30 -1.15
C VAL A 151 0.78 17.24 -0.19
N PHE A 152 0.11 18.32 0.18
CA PHE A 152 0.63 19.38 1.02
C PHE A 152 -0.32 19.65 2.19
N ARG A 153 0.21 20.03 3.35
CA ARG A 153 -0.55 20.59 4.44
C ARG A 153 -0.51 22.11 4.38
N GLN A 154 -1.67 22.75 4.41
CA GLN A 154 -1.80 24.20 4.56
C GLN A 154 -1.61 24.59 6.03
N LYS A 155 -0.69 25.51 6.31
CA LYS A 155 -0.42 26.01 7.67
C LYS A 155 -1.57 26.87 8.20
N SER A 156 -2.13 27.70 7.34
CA SER A 156 -3.12 28.72 7.66
C SER A 156 -4.47 28.11 8.04
N THR A 157 -4.90 27.08 7.30
CA THR A 157 -6.20 26.43 7.48
C THR A 157 -6.10 25.09 8.21
N GLY A 158 -4.92 24.48 8.23
CA GLY A 158 -4.72 23.10 8.67
C GLY A 158 -5.24 22.03 7.70
N LYS A 159 -5.83 22.41 6.55
CA LYS A 159 -6.33 21.50 5.52
C LYS A 159 -5.19 20.82 4.77
N VAL A 160 -5.51 19.75 4.05
CA VAL A 160 -4.60 19.08 3.12
C VAL A 160 -4.98 19.46 1.70
N LEU A 161 -4.00 19.87 0.89
CA LEU A 161 -4.12 20.14 -0.54
C LEU A 161 -3.57 18.94 -1.31
N LYS A 162 -4.39 18.33 -2.16
CA LYS A 162 -3.94 17.36 -3.17
C LYS A 162 -3.85 18.08 -4.51
N LYS A 163 -2.68 18.06 -5.14
CA LYS A 163 -2.39 18.77 -6.39
C LYS A 163 -1.86 17.81 -7.43
N LEU A 164 -2.42 17.84 -8.63
CA LEU A 164 -1.94 17.03 -9.74
C LEU A 164 -0.51 17.47 -10.13
N MET A 165 0.39 16.52 -10.35
CA MET A 165 1.77 16.84 -10.73
C MET A 165 1.78 17.59 -12.08
N PRO A 166 2.64 18.62 -12.27
CA PRO A 166 2.67 19.41 -13.50
C PRO A 166 2.80 18.56 -14.76
N GLU A 167 3.69 17.56 -14.77
CA GLU A 167 3.92 16.65 -15.89
C GLU A 167 2.71 15.74 -16.18
N VAL A 168 1.97 15.33 -15.15
CA VAL A 168 0.76 14.51 -15.27
C VAL A 168 -0.42 15.37 -15.75
N ALA A 169 -0.46 16.62 -15.29
CA ALA A 169 -1.48 17.61 -15.63
C ALA A 169 -1.43 18.03 -17.10
N LEU A 170 -0.36 17.73 -17.86
CA LEU A 170 -0.30 18.00 -19.30
C LEU A 170 -1.35 17.20 -20.09
N ASP A 171 -1.64 15.95 -19.69
CA ASP A 171 -2.69 15.14 -20.34
C ASP A 171 -4.08 15.56 -19.83
N ALA A 172 -4.92 16.06 -20.75
CA ALA A 172 -6.29 16.44 -20.44
C ALA A 172 -7.09 15.31 -19.79
N ARG A 173 -6.86 14.04 -20.16
CA ARG A 173 -7.56 12.89 -19.57
C ARG A 173 -7.24 12.73 -18.09
N ASN A 174 -5.99 13.00 -17.68
CA ASN A 174 -5.61 12.95 -16.27
C ASN A 174 -6.29 14.07 -15.47
N ARG A 175 -6.35 15.29 -16.03
CA ARG A 175 -7.09 16.40 -15.40
C ARG A 175 -8.57 16.07 -15.20
N HIS A 176 -9.23 15.54 -16.24
CA HIS A 176 -10.64 15.13 -16.15
C HIS A 176 -10.86 14.02 -15.11
N ARG A 177 -9.96 13.03 -15.03
CA ARG A 177 -10.04 11.97 -14.01
C ARG A 177 -9.85 12.51 -12.60
N PHE A 178 -8.89 13.41 -12.41
CA PHE A 178 -8.63 14.04 -11.11
C PHE A 178 -9.81 14.90 -10.64
N LYS A 179 -10.41 15.68 -11.56
CA LYS A 179 -11.65 16.41 -11.28
C LYS A 179 -12.80 15.47 -10.93
N ARG A 180 -12.95 14.37 -11.67
CA ARG A 180 -14.00 13.38 -11.41
C ARG A 180 -13.85 12.72 -10.04
N GLU A 181 -12.63 12.45 -9.61
CA GLU A 181 -12.34 11.95 -8.26
C GLU A 181 -12.81 12.94 -7.19
N TYR A 182 -12.48 14.23 -7.32
CA TYR A 182 -13.00 15.28 -6.45
C TYR A 182 -14.53 15.34 -6.43
N GLU A 183 -15.18 15.35 -7.61
CA GLU A 183 -16.65 15.41 -7.71
C GLU A 183 -17.32 14.27 -6.95
N ILE A 184 -16.80 13.05 -7.07
CA ILE A 184 -17.33 11.89 -6.34
C ILE A 184 -17.16 12.04 -4.84
N MET A 185 -15.96 12.45 -4.39
CA MET A 185 -15.74 12.69 -2.96
C MET A 185 -16.65 13.82 -2.45
N LYS A 186 -16.92 14.83 -3.27
CA LYS A 186 -17.82 15.93 -2.93
C LYS A 186 -19.26 15.45 -2.78
N ASP A 187 -19.77 14.66 -3.72
CA ASP A 187 -21.10 14.05 -3.68
C ASP A 187 -21.28 13.11 -2.47
N LEU A 188 -20.18 12.49 -2.03
CA LEU A 188 -20.14 11.56 -0.91
C LEU A 188 -19.80 12.21 0.43
N SER A 189 -19.50 13.52 0.47
CA SER A 189 -19.00 14.22 1.68
C SER A 189 -19.99 14.23 2.85
N GLU A 190 -21.28 14.01 2.59
CA GLU A 190 -22.32 13.84 3.64
C GLU A 190 -22.23 12.50 4.37
N LEU A 191 -21.51 11.51 3.82
CA LEU A 191 -21.27 10.24 4.51
C LEU A 191 -20.17 10.44 5.56
N PRO A 192 -20.44 10.19 6.86
CA PRO A 192 -19.42 10.38 7.90
C PRO A 192 -18.13 9.60 7.65
N GLY A 193 -18.26 8.40 7.07
CA GLY A 193 -17.15 7.51 6.73
C GLY A 193 -16.41 7.85 5.43
N VAL A 194 -16.69 8.99 4.78
CA VAL A 194 -15.90 9.47 3.62
C VAL A 194 -15.10 10.71 4.04
N LEU A 195 -13.86 10.79 3.56
CA LEU A 195 -13.00 11.94 3.79
C LEU A 195 -13.58 13.15 3.06
N ARG A 196 -13.84 14.23 3.79
CA ARG A 196 -14.48 15.44 3.26
C ARG A 196 -13.51 16.24 2.40
N VAL A 197 -14.01 16.63 1.23
CA VAL A 197 -13.34 17.57 0.31
C VAL A 197 -14.06 18.92 0.33
N PHE A 198 -13.30 19.99 0.18
CA PHE A 198 -13.82 21.35 0.24
C PHE A 198 -13.91 21.94 -1.17
N ASP A 199 -12.82 22.53 -1.63
CA ASP A 199 -12.79 23.39 -2.83
C ASP A 199 -11.85 22.78 -3.86
N TYR A 200 -12.26 22.82 -5.14
CA TYR A 200 -11.45 22.44 -6.29
C TYR A 200 -10.99 23.70 -7.03
N ASP A 201 -9.72 23.73 -7.40
CA ASP A 201 -9.09 24.80 -8.15
C ASP A 201 -8.68 24.26 -9.53
N GLU A 202 -9.39 24.74 -10.54
CA GLU A 202 -9.17 24.38 -11.94
C GLU A 202 -7.81 24.88 -12.47
N SER A 203 -7.30 26.00 -11.95
CA SER A 203 -6.13 26.70 -12.50
C SER A 203 -4.84 25.91 -12.28
N ASN A 204 -4.75 25.24 -11.14
CA ASN A 204 -3.58 24.47 -10.73
C ASN A 204 -3.91 22.97 -10.54
N CYS A 205 -5.10 22.53 -10.95
CA CYS A 205 -5.59 21.15 -10.84
C CYS A 205 -5.39 20.60 -9.43
N SER A 206 -5.98 21.25 -8.43
CA SER A 206 -5.87 20.86 -7.03
C SER A 206 -7.22 20.88 -6.32
N TYR A 207 -7.31 20.22 -5.17
CA TYR A 207 -8.41 20.41 -4.25
C TYR A 207 -7.97 20.23 -2.80
N THR A 208 -8.74 20.83 -1.88
CA THR A 208 -8.49 20.73 -0.44
C THR A 208 -9.40 19.70 0.22
N MET A 209 -8.89 19.06 1.27
CA MET A 209 -9.59 18.03 2.05
C MET A 209 -9.24 18.12 3.54
N GLU A 210 -10.05 17.47 4.39
CA GLU A 210 -9.73 17.36 5.82
C GLU A 210 -8.45 16.54 6.02
N ALA A 211 -7.64 16.91 7.02
CA ALA A 211 -6.39 16.20 7.31
C ALA A 211 -6.70 14.89 8.07
N GLY A 212 -6.29 13.75 7.52
CA GLY A 212 -6.31 12.48 8.26
C GLY A 212 -5.23 12.46 9.35
N GLU A 213 -5.47 11.74 10.46
CA GLU A 213 -4.49 11.59 11.53
C GLU A 213 -3.47 10.50 11.21
N THR A 214 -3.95 9.33 10.79
CA THR A 214 -3.13 8.17 10.42
C THR A 214 -3.91 7.27 9.47
N THR A 215 -3.21 6.48 8.64
CA THR A 215 -3.86 5.48 7.79
C THR A 215 -4.23 4.23 8.60
N LEU A 216 -5.19 3.44 8.10
CA LEU A 216 -5.52 2.14 8.68
C LEU A 216 -4.28 1.22 8.67
N LEU A 217 -3.46 1.31 7.63
CA LEU A 217 -2.19 0.56 7.54
C LEU A 217 -1.28 0.83 8.75
N GLU A 218 -1.04 2.10 9.05
CA GLU A 218 -0.20 2.52 10.18
C GLU A 218 -0.86 2.20 11.53
N PHE A 219 -2.18 2.43 11.64
CA PHE A 219 -2.92 2.19 12.87
C PHE A 219 -2.87 0.71 13.29
N MET A 220 -2.98 -0.21 12.33
CA MET A 220 -2.86 -1.66 12.54
C MET A 220 -1.45 -2.13 12.93
N GLY A 221 -0.44 -1.25 12.88
CA GLY A 221 0.90 -1.52 13.43
C GLY A 221 0.93 -1.63 14.95
N ASN A 222 -0.15 -1.23 15.64
CA ASN A 222 -0.30 -1.34 17.08
C ASN A 222 -1.10 -2.59 17.47
N PRO A 223 -0.87 -3.19 18.66
CA PRO A 223 -1.74 -4.23 19.18
C PRO A 223 -3.16 -3.71 19.42
N LEU A 224 -4.15 -4.28 18.75
CA LEU A 224 -5.56 -3.91 18.88
C LEU A 224 -6.37 -5.05 19.51
N SER A 225 -7.33 -4.70 20.35
CA SER A 225 -8.30 -5.67 20.85
C SER A 225 -9.22 -6.14 19.72
N GLU A 226 -9.77 -7.35 19.88
CA GLU A 226 -10.73 -7.91 18.92
C GLU A 226 -11.96 -7.01 18.76
N GLN A 227 -12.41 -6.34 19.82
CA GLN A 227 -13.54 -5.40 19.77
C GLN A 227 -13.25 -4.20 18.86
N VAL A 228 -12.02 -3.66 18.92
CA VAL A 228 -11.60 -2.56 18.04
C VAL A 228 -11.52 -3.03 16.59
N LYS A 229 -10.91 -4.19 16.33
CA LYS A 229 -10.86 -4.78 14.99
C LYS A 229 -12.26 -5.01 14.39
N MET A 230 -13.20 -5.47 15.19
CA MET A 230 -14.59 -5.66 14.77
C MET A 230 -15.28 -4.33 14.43
N SER A 231 -15.07 -3.30 15.24
CA SER A 231 -15.59 -1.94 14.96
C SER A 231 -15.02 -1.37 13.66
N ILE A 232 -13.72 -1.58 13.41
CA ILE A 232 -13.06 -1.19 12.15
C ILE A 232 -13.74 -1.84 10.95
N ILE A 233 -13.93 -3.17 10.99
CA ILE A 233 -14.56 -3.93 9.91
C ILE A 233 -15.98 -3.43 9.65
N GLU A 234 -16.79 -3.24 10.69
CA GLU A 234 -18.17 -2.77 10.55
C GLU A 234 -18.24 -1.36 9.96
N GLN A 235 -17.39 -0.43 10.42
CA GLN A 235 -17.35 0.93 9.90
C GLN A 235 -16.95 0.99 8.42
N ILE A 236 -15.92 0.26 8.01
CA ILE A 236 -15.42 0.25 6.62
C ILE A 236 -16.50 -0.31 5.69
N ILE A 237 -17.05 -1.47 6.01
CA ILE A 237 -18.02 -2.14 5.15
C ILE A 237 -19.35 -1.38 5.15
N GLY A 238 -19.78 -0.86 6.29
CA GLY A 238 -20.96 0.01 6.41
C GLY A 238 -20.84 1.26 5.54
N THR A 239 -19.67 1.90 5.53
CA THR A 239 -19.39 3.04 4.66
C THR A 239 -19.44 2.65 3.18
N MET A 240 -18.78 1.56 2.79
CA MET A 240 -18.81 1.08 1.41
C MET A 240 -20.22 0.67 0.95
N ALA A 241 -21.04 0.11 1.83
CA ALA A 241 -22.45 -0.18 1.55
C ALA A 241 -23.23 1.12 1.23
N ALA A 242 -22.98 2.20 1.97
CA ALA A 242 -23.58 3.51 1.71
C ALA A 242 -23.04 4.17 0.42
N ILE A 243 -21.78 3.95 0.06
CA ILE A 243 -21.19 4.39 -1.21
C ILE A 243 -21.85 3.64 -2.38
N HIS A 244 -21.95 2.31 -2.29
CA HIS A 244 -22.55 1.47 -3.32
C HIS A 244 -24.04 1.75 -3.52
N SER A 245 -24.78 2.10 -2.46
CA SER A 245 -26.20 2.45 -2.56
C SER A 245 -26.42 3.77 -3.31
N ARG A 246 -25.43 4.68 -3.31
CA ARG A 246 -25.40 5.88 -4.14
C ARG A 246 -24.89 5.65 -5.56
N GLY A 247 -24.56 4.41 -5.92
CA GLY A 247 -24.13 4.02 -7.27
C GLY A 247 -22.65 4.23 -7.57
N TYR A 248 -21.84 4.62 -6.58
CA TYR A 248 -20.39 4.78 -6.76
C TYR A 248 -19.63 3.49 -6.44
N ILE A 249 -18.46 3.34 -7.06
CA ILE A 249 -17.52 2.22 -6.91
C ILE A 249 -16.14 2.85 -6.63
N HIS A 250 -15.37 2.29 -5.71
CA HIS A 250 -14.09 2.82 -5.26
C HIS A 250 -12.92 2.43 -6.18
N ARG A 251 -12.82 1.15 -6.57
CA ARG A 251 -11.81 0.54 -7.46
C ARG A 251 -10.36 0.54 -6.97
N ASP A 252 -10.03 1.28 -5.91
CA ASP A 252 -8.68 1.29 -5.33
C ASP A 252 -8.73 1.23 -3.80
N LEU A 253 -9.61 0.39 -3.25
CA LEU A 253 -9.83 0.33 -1.81
C LEU A 253 -8.70 -0.47 -1.14
N SER A 254 -8.00 0.14 -0.19
CA SER A 254 -6.90 -0.47 0.55
C SER A 254 -6.71 0.20 1.92
N PRO A 255 -5.92 -0.39 2.85
CA PRO A 255 -5.64 0.24 4.13
C PRO A 255 -4.88 1.59 4.05
N THR A 256 -4.22 1.90 2.93
CA THR A 256 -3.56 3.20 2.74
C THR A 256 -4.54 4.32 2.37
N ASN A 257 -5.73 3.95 1.86
CA ASN A 257 -6.78 4.86 1.42
C ASN A 257 -7.92 4.98 2.45
N ILE A 258 -7.71 4.46 3.66
CA ILE A 258 -8.65 4.53 4.79
C ILE A 258 -7.91 5.24 5.93
N PHE A 259 -8.47 6.33 6.42
CA PHE A 259 -7.87 7.16 7.46
C PHE A 259 -8.64 7.06 8.76
N LEU A 260 -7.94 7.14 9.88
CA LEU A 260 -8.53 7.39 11.19
C LEU A 260 -8.52 8.91 11.45
N LEU A 261 -9.64 9.43 11.93
CA LEU A 261 -9.79 10.84 12.32
C LEU A 261 -10.78 10.94 13.49
N GLY A 262 -10.32 11.39 14.66
CA GLY A 262 -11.17 11.53 15.84
C GLY A 262 -11.90 10.25 16.25
N GLY A 263 -11.29 9.08 16.03
CA GLY A 263 -11.89 7.77 16.31
C GLY A 263 -12.85 7.23 15.25
N GLN A 264 -13.03 7.93 14.12
CA GLN A 264 -13.84 7.48 12.99
C GLN A 264 -12.97 7.11 11.79
N LEU A 265 -13.36 6.05 11.08
CA LEU A 265 -12.70 5.67 9.82
C LEU A 265 -13.31 6.41 8.63
N LYS A 266 -12.45 6.92 7.75
CA LYS A 266 -12.80 7.71 6.58
C LYS A 266 -12.11 7.19 5.32
N ILE A 267 -12.90 6.83 4.32
CA ILE A 267 -12.44 6.36 3.01
C ILE A 267 -12.12 7.56 2.12
N ALA A 268 -10.98 7.49 1.42
CA ALA A 268 -10.49 8.52 0.51
C ALA A 268 -10.00 7.90 -0.81
N ASP A 269 -9.70 8.74 -1.80
CA ASP A 269 -8.98 8.34 -3.03
C ASP A 269 -9.69 7.28 -3.89
N PHE A 270 -10.79 7.68 -4.54
CA PHE A 270 -11.50 6.87 -5.52
C PHE A 270 -10.63 6.71 -6.77
N GLY A 271 -10.24 5.48 -7.12
CA GLY A 271 -9.16 5.13 -8.05
C GLY A 271 -9.37 5.46 -9.54
N LEU A 272 -10.02 6.57 -9.87
CA LEU A 272 -10.37 6.97 -11.23
C LEU A 272 -9.19 7.58 -12.01
N GLY A 273 -8.14 8.03 -11.32
CA GLY A 273 -6.94 8.64 -11.92
C GLY A 273 -5.89 7.65 -12.43
N LYS A 274 -5.84 6.40 -11.93
CA LYS A 274 -4.69 5.51 -12.14
C LYS A 274 -4.77 4.77 -13.49
N ASN A 275 -3.72 4.89 -14.33
CA ASN A 275 -3.52 4.01 -15.49
C ASN A 275 -2.79 2.74 -15.04
N LEU A 276 -3.19 1.57 -15.54
CA LEU A 276 -2.54 0.29 -15.21
C LEU A 276 -1.10 0.17 -15.74
N ASN A 277 -0.69 0.94 -16.75
CA ASN A 277 0.72 0.94 -17.20
C ASN A 277 1.68 1.44 -16.10
N THR A 278 1.17 2.13 -15.08
CA THR A 278 1.93 2.51 -13.88
C THR A 278 1.93 1.40 -12.81
N LEU A 279 1.03 0.40 -12.87
CA LEU A 279 1.06 -0.80 -12.03
C LEU A 279 2.16 -1.78 -12.41
N SER A 280 2.56 -1.86 -13.68
CA SER A 280 3.80 -2.52 -14.07
C SER A 280 5.06 -1.83 -13.51
N SER A 281 5.06 -0.50 -13.31
CA SER A 281 6.18 0.18 -12.62
C SER A 281 6.13 0.09 -11.09
N TYR A 282 4.95 -0.19 -10.50
CA TYR A 282 4.85 -0.51 -9.07
C TYR A 282 5.45 -1.87 -8.70
N GLN A 283 5.80 -2.70 -9.69
CA GLN A 283 6.63 -3.91 -9.48
C GLN A 283 8.11 -3.58 -9.23
N THR A 284 8.59 -2.35 -9.52
CA THR A 284 10.04 -2.11 -9.61
C THR A 284 10.60 -0.94 -8.81
N THR A 285 9.86 0.11 -8.43
CA THR A 285 10.47 1.23 -7.67
C THR A 285 9.48 2.02 -6.81
N ASN A 286 9.36 1.65 -5.53
CA ASN A 286 9.30 2.56 -4.36
C ASN A 286 8.82 1.82 -3.11
N THR A 287 9.53 2.04 -2.01
CA THR A 287 9.47 1.30 -0.74
C THR A 287 8.14 1.40 0.04
N ASN A 288 7.20 2.25 -0.38
CA ASN A 288 5.92 2.46 0.32
C ASN A 288 4.70 1.79 -0.32
N ASN A 289 4.83 1.21 -1.53
CA ASN A 289 3.70 0.59 -2.27
C ASN A 289 3.75 -0.95 -2.30
N TYR A 290 4.62 -1.56 -1.50
CA TYR A 290 4.64 -3.02 -1.33
C TYR A 290 3.27 -3.49 -0.83
N GLY A 291 2.52 -4.15 -1.71
CA GLY A 291 1.30 -4.88 -1.35
C GLY A 291 -0.05 -4.25 -1.71
N GLN A 292 -0.10 -3.08 -2.38
CA GLN A 292 -1.39 -2.52 -2.83
C GLN A 292 -2.12 -3.46 -3.81
N TRP A 293 -1.37 -4.21 -4.64
CA TRP A 293 -1.93 -5.20 -5.57
C TRP A 293 -2.65 -6.37 -4.89
N PHE A 294 -2.36 -6.67 -3.62
CA PHE A 294 -3.08 -7.74 -2.90
C PHE A 294 -4.56 -7.40 -2.68
N TYR A 295 -4.92 -6.12 -2.77
CA TYR A 295 -6.29 -5.64 -2.63
C TYR A 295 -7.00 -5.49 -3.98
N CYS A 296 -6.28 -5.61 -5.11
CA CYS A 296 -6.87 -5.55 -6.44
C CYS A 296 -7.47 -6.90 -6.84
N SER A 297 -8.70 -6.89 -7.34
CA SER A 297 -9.33 -8.10 -7.87
C SER A 297 -8.67 -8.56 -9.18
N PRO A 298 -8.74 -9.86 -9.53
CA PRO A 298 -8.16 -10.39 -10.76
C PRO A 298 -8.56 -9.63 -12.03
N GLU A 299 -9.84 -9.27 -12.16
CA GLU A 299 -10.34 -8.52 -13.33
C GLU A 299 -9.75 -7.10 -13.42
N GLN A 300 -9.50 -6.45 -12.27
CA GLN A 300 -8.87 -5.13 -12.25
C GLN A 300 -7.39 -5.17 -12.64
N LEU A 301 -6.71 -6.28 -12.39
CA LEU A 301 -5.32 -6.48 -12.82
C LEU A 301 -5.21 -6.61 -14.34
N VAL A 302 -6.25 -7.10 -15.01
CA VAL A 302 -6.32 -7.14 -16.48
C VAL A 302 -6.70 -5.76 -17.01
N TYR A 303 -7.84 -5.21 -16.60
CA TYR A 303 -8.29 -3.87 -16.97
C TYR A 303 -9.05 -3.20 -15.82
N LEU A 304 -8.54 -2.07 -15.31
CA LEU A 304 -9.14 -1.36 -14.17
C LEU A 304 -10.60 -0.94 -14.42
N LYS A 305 -10.94 -0.66 -15.68
CA LYS A 305 -12.30 -0.30 -16.11
C LYS A 305 -13.33 -1.42 -15.95
N ASP A 306 -12.87 -2.68 -15.88
CA ASP A 306 -13.74 -3.85 -15.73
C ASP A 306 -14.14 -4.06 -14.26
N GLY A 307 -13.59 -3.25 -13.33
CA GLY A 307 -13.94 -3.28 -11.93
C GLY A 307 -15.33 -2.70 -11.64
N ASP A 308 -16.12 -3.48 -10.91
CA ASP A 308 -17.47 -3.13 -10.43
C ASP A 308 -17.58 -3.24 -8.90
N LYS A 309 -18.80 -3.19 -8.35
CA LYS A 309 -19.05 -3.32 -6.91
C LYS A 309 -18.46 -4.60 -6.31
N ARG A 310 -18.36 -5.67 -7.09
CA ARG A 310 -17.82 -6.98 -6.67
C ARG A 310 -16.30 -6.97 -6.61
N SER A 311 -15.66 -6.04 -7.32
CA SER A 311 -14.24 -5.76 -7.18
C SER A 311 -13.95 -5.06 -5.85
N ASP A 312 -14.79 -4.11 -5.43
CA ASP A 312 -14.69 -3.51 -4.09
C ASP A 312 -14.95 -4.55 -2.98
N VAL A 313 -15.88 -5.50 -3.20
CA VAL A 313 -16.11 -6.64 -2.28
C VAL A 313 -14.85 -7.50 -2.12
N PHE A 314 -14.11 -7.75 -3.21
CA PHE A 314 -12.83 -8.44 -3.14
C PHE A 314 -11.84 -7.68 -2.25
N SER A 315 -11.70 -6.37 -2.48
CA SER A 315 -10.82 -5.52 -1.66
C SER A 315 -11.23 -5.52 -0.18
N LEU A 316 -12.53 -5.47 0.11
CA LEU A 316 -13.07 -5.57 1.47
C LEU A 316 -12.71 -6.92 2.12
N GLY A 317 -12.82 -8.03 1.40
CA GLY A 317 -12.40 -9.35 1.90
C GLY A 317 -10.93 -9.38 2.27
N ARG A 318 -10.07 -8.80 1.44
CA ARG A 318 -8.62 -8.65 1.71
C ARG A 318 -8.32 -7.74 2.89
N ILE A 319 -9.11 -6.67 3.09
CA ILE A 319 -9.00 -5.79 4.26
C ILE A 319 -9.40 -6.53 5.54
N ILE A 320 -10.44 -7.35 5.52
CA ILE A 320 -10.82 -8.18 6.69
C ILE A 320 -9.68 -9.12 7.07
N ASN A 321 -9.08 -9.81 6.09
CA ASN A 321 -7.91 -10.68 6.32
C ASN A 321 -6.77 -9.88 6.97
N PHE A 322 -6.46 -8.69 6.44
CA PHE A 322 -5.44 -7.81 7.00
C PHE A 322 -5.76 -7.40 8.45
N VAL A 323 -7.00 -6.99 8.74
CA VAL A 323 -7.40 -6.53 10.07
C VAL A 323 -7.37 -7.67 11.10
N LEU A 324 -7.79 -8.89 10.72
CA LEU A 324 -7.90 -10.00 11.66
C LEU A 324 -6.62 -10.84 11.78
N ALA A 325 -5.93 -11.09 10.67
CA ALA A 325 -4.77 -11.98 10.59
C ALA A 325 -3.44 -11.24 10.30
N GLY A 326 -3.46 -9.91 10.21
CA GLY A 326 -2.27 -9.07 9.98
C GLY A 326 -1.73 -9.13 8.54
N HIS A 327 -2.36 -9.89 7.64
CA HIS A 327 -1.91 -10.01 6.25
C HIS A 327 -3.11 -10.26 5.30
N PRO A 328 -3.20 -9.58 4.13
CA PRO A 328 -4.38 -9.64 3.25
C PRO A 328 -4.64 -11.02 2.61
N THR A 329 -3.65 -11.92 2.62
CA THR A 329 -3.79 -13.29 2.08
C THR A 329 -4.04 -14.35 3.13
N LYS A 330 -3.89 -14.03 4.42
CA LYS A 330 -4.11 -14.99 5.51
C LYS A 330 -5.59 -15.01 5.88
N THR A 331 -6.22 -16.17 5.75
CA THR A 331 -7.65 -16.36 6.01
C THR A 331 -7.94 -17.12 7.30
N ASN A 332 -6.93 -17.46 8.10
CA ASN A 332 -7.10 -18.15 9.39
C ASN A 332 -7.70 -17.20 10.45
N HIS A 333 -9.02 -16.98 10.36
CA HIS A 333 -9.82 -16.22 11.31
C HIS A 333 -11.31 -16.58 11.14
N ARG A 334 -12.14 -16.20 12.13
CA ARG A 334 -13.59 -16.52 12.24
C ARG A 334 -14.51 -16.15 11.05
N PHE A 335 -14.00 -15.38 10.08
CA PHE A 335 -14.71 -14.96 8.87
C PHE A 335 -14.20 -15.65 7.60
N ARG A 336 -13.35 -16.67 7.72
CA ARG A 336 -12.77 -17.42 6.60
C ARG A 336 -13.77 -17.74 5.47
N PRO A 337 -14.94 -18.34 5.72
CA PRO A 337 -15.85 -18.69 4.63
C PRO A 337 -16.41 -17.46 3.91
N LEU A 338 -16.61 -16.36 4.65
CA LEU A 338 -17.14 -15.11 4.12
C LEU A 338 -16.10 -14.39 3.26
N VAL A 339 -14.84 -14.33 3.72
CA VAL A 339 -13.76 -13.69 2.95
C VAL A 339 -13.37 -14.52 1.74
N GLU A 340 -13.34 -15.86 1.82
CA GLU A 340 -13.08 -16.73 0.67
C GLU A 340 -14.13 -16.54 -0.43
N LYS A 341 -15.42 -16.44 -0.05
CA LYS A 341 -16.48 -16.07 -1.00
C LYS A 341 -16.27 -14.65 -1.57
N ALA A 342 -15.95 -13.67 -0.72
CA ALA A 342 -15.72 -12.30 -1.16
C ALA A 342 -14.51 -12.15 -2.09
N THR A 343 -13.49 -13.00 -1.94
CA THR A 343 -12.25 -12.98 -2.72
C THR A 343 -12.18 -14.08 -3.79
N ALA A 344 -13.30 -14.68 -4.17
CA ALA A 344 -13.34 -15.70 -5.22
C ALA A 344 -12.83 -15.12 -6.56
N ASP A 345 -12.07 -15.91 -7.34
CA ASP A 345 -11.52 -15.41 -8.60
C ASP A 345 -12.62 -14.99 -9.59
N ASP A 346 -13.68 -15.80 -9.70
CA ASP A 346 -14.87 -15.49 -10.50
C ASP A 346 -15.77 -14.46 -9.78
N PRO A 347 -15.94 -13.24 -10.32
CA PRO A 347 -16.77 -12.21 -9.71
C PRO A 347 -18.23 -12.64 -9.51
N SER A 348 -18.76 -13.55 -10.32
CA SER A 348 -20.14 -14.03 -10.18
C SER A 348 -20.38 -14.85 -8.90
N LYS A 349 -19.32 -15.38 -8.30
CA LYS A 349 -19.36 -16.14 -7.04
C LYS A 349 -19.23 -15.27 -5.79
N ARG A 350 -18.88 -13.99 -5.96
CA ARG A 350 -18.75 -13.02 -4.86
C ARG A 350 -20.12 -12.49 -4.42
N TYR A 351 -20.14 -11.79 -3.29
CA TYR A 351 -21.29 -10.94 -2.93
C TYR A 351 -21.46 -9.83 -3.99
N GLN A 352 -22.70 -9.49 -4.31
CA GLN A 352 -23.03 -8.53 -5.37
C GLN A 352 -22.55 -7.11 -5.03
N ASP A 353 -22.58 -6.75 -3.75
CA ASP A 353 -22.10 -5.47 -3.25
C ASP A 353 -21.73 -5.53 -1.75
N ALA A 354 -21.22 -4.41 -1.24
CA ALA A 354 -20.85 -4.27 0.17
C ALA A 354 -22.05 -4.39 1.14
N ALA A 355 -23.30 -4.15 0.71
CA ALA A 355 -24.47 -4.27 1.56
C ALA A 355 -24.84 -5.74 1.79
N GLU A 356 -24.79 -6.56 0.73
CA GLU A 356 -24.94 -8.02 0.86
C GLU A 356 -23.82 -8.60 1.73
N PHE A 357 -22.58 -8.15 1.52
CA PHE A 357 -21.45 -8.61 2.31
C PHE A 357 -21.57 -8.23 3.80
N LEU A 358 -21.97 -6.99 4.10
CA LEU A 358 -22.26 -6.54 5.46
C LEU A 358 -23.33 -7.39 6.14
N SER A 359 -24.40 -7.72 5.40
CA SER A 359 -25.51 -8.53 5.91
C SER A 359 -25.05 -9.94 6.26
N ALA A 360 -24.14 -10.52 5.46
CA ALA A 360 -23.52 -11.80 5.75
C ALA A 360 -22.66 -11.74 7.03
N ILE A 361 -21.86 -10.69 7.20
CA ILE A 361 -21.04 -10.50 8.42
C ILE A 361 -21.91 -10.29 9.65
N LYS A 362 -22.99 -9.50 9.57
CA LYS A 362 -23.92 -9.28 10.69
C LYS A 362 -24.62 -10.57 11.10
N ARG A 363 -25.12 -11.35 10.14
CA ARG A 363 -25.73 -12.66 10.39
C ARG A 363 -24.73 -13.62 11.05
N ARG A 364 -23.48 -13.57 10.61
CA ARG A 364 -22.38 -14.35 11.17
C ARG A 364 -22.09 -13.97 12.62
N LEU A 365 -22.03 -12.67 12.92
CA LEU A 365 -21.80 -12.18 14.28
C LEU A 365 -22.97 -12.52 15.22
N SER A 366 -24.21 -12.40 14.77
CA SER A 366 -25.37 -12.83 15.57
C SER A 366 -25.34 -14.33 15.85
N SER A 367 -24.87 -15.13 14.88
CA SER A 367 -24.72 -16.57 15.07
C SER A 367 -23.62 -16.91 16.08
N ILE A 368 -22.50 -16.19 16.09
CA ILE A 368 -21.41 -16.40 17.06
C ILE A 368 -21.83 -15.95 18.47
N ALA A 369 -22.68 -14.91 18.57
CA ALA A 369 -23.18 -14.40 19.84
C ALA A 369 -24.22 -15.33 20.51
N ASP A 370 -24.74 -16.34 19.80
CA ASP A 370 -25.58 -17.38 20.41
C ASP A 370 -24.73 -18.26 21.35
N ALA A 371 -24.82 -17.98 22.64
CA ALA A 371 -24.07 -18.66 23.70
C ALA A 371 -24.30 -20.19 23.71
N ASP A 372 -25.43 -20.66 23.19
CA ASP A 372 -25.76 -22.09 23.15
C ASP A 372 -25.34 -22.75 21.83
N ARG A 373 -24.94 -21.99 20.82
CA ARG A 373 -24.58 -22.53 19.49
C ARG A 373 -23.44 -23.53 19.59
N GLU A 374 -22.38 -23.16 20.29
CA GLU A 374 -21.21 -24.04 20.43
C GLU A 374 -21.58 -25.36 21.11
N THR A 375 -22.37 -25.29 22.18
CA THR A 375 -22.87 -26.46 22.91
C THR A 375 -23.72 -27.35 21.99
N LYS A 376 -24.68 -26.77 21.26
CA LYS A 376 -25.55 -27.51 20.33
C LYS A 376 -24.76 -28.22 19.23
N LEU A 377 -23.77 -27.54 18.63
CA LEU A 377 -22.94 -28.09 17.56
C LEU A 377 -21.98 -29.16 18.08
N ALA A 378 -21.42 -28.96 19.27
CA ALA A 378 -20.60 -29.97 19.94
C ALA A 378 -21.42 -31.24 20.26
N GLU A 379 -22.68 -31.11 20.69
CA GLU A 379 -23.59 -32.24 20.91
C GLU A 379 -24.00 -32.94 19.61
N LYS A 380 -24.18 -32.20 18.51
CA LYS A 380 -24.40 -32.80 17.17
C LYS A 380 -23.20 -33.62 16.73
N SER A 381 -22.00 -33.02 16.79
CA SER A 381 -20.75 -33.70 16.45
C SER A 381 -20.47 -34.91 17.35
N ALA A 382 -20.75 -34.82 18.66
CA ALA A 382 -20.60 -35.94 19.58
C ALA A 382 -21.51 -37.14 19.22
N ARG A 383 -22.66 -36.86 18.58
CA ARG A 383 -23.59 -37.88 18.04
C ARG A 383 -23.21 -38.35 16.62
N GLY A 384 -22.12 -37.85 16.06
CA GLY A 384 -21.67 -38.17 14.69
C GLY A 384 -22.51 -37.50 13.60
N ILE A 385 -23.27 -36.45 13.94
CA ILE A 385 -24.06 -35.69 12.97
C ILE A 385 -23.15 -34.66 12.30
N LEU A 386 -23.02 -34.77 10.98
CA LEU A 386 -22.32 -33.81 10.12
C LEU A 386 -23.30 -33.23 9.10
N ASP A 387 -24.09 -32.25 9.55
CA ASP A 387 -24.98 -31.47 8.69
C ASP A 387 -24.30 -30.16 8.27
N GLY A 388 -25.00 -29.33 7.49
CA GLY A 388 -24.45 -28.05 7.01
C GLY A 388 -24.00 -27.12 8.13
N GLU A 389 -24.64 -27.16 9.31
CA GLU A 389 -24.27 -26.31 10.44
C GLU A 389 -22.97 -26.78 11.10
N VAL A 390 -22.77 -28.10 11.25
CA VAL A 390 -21.53 -28.68 11.79
C VAL A 390 -20.37 -28.53 10.80
N ALA A 391 -20.64 -28.68 9.49
CA ALA A 391 -19.65 -28.42 8.44
C ALA A 391 -19.18 -26.96 8.45
N GLU A 392 -20.12 -26.00 8.49
CA GLU A 392 -19.79 -24.58 8.60
C GLU A 392 -18.99 -24.32 9.88
N TRP A 393 -19.41 -24.88 11.01
CA TRP A 393 -18.72 -24.75 12.29
C TRP A 393 -17.27 -25.21 12.28
N ILE A 394 -16.94 -26.29 11.56
CA ILE A 394 -15.57 -26.76 11.39
C ILE A 394 -14.75 -25.73 10.59
N LEU A 395 -15.29 -25.24 9.48
CA LEU A 395 -14.65 -24.24 8.60
C LEU A 395 -14.41 -22.88 9.27
N GLU A 396 -15.13 -22.61 10.36
CA GLU A 396 -15.04 -21.36 11.11
C GLU A 396 -13.96 -21.35 12.19
N MET A 397 -13.48 -22.53 12.61
CA MET A 397 -12.46 -22.64 13.64
C MET A 397 -11.13 -22.13 13.11
N THR A 398 -10.36 -21.48 13.98
CA THR A 398 -8.94 -21.29 13.69
C THR A 398 -8.22 -22.64 13.71
N ASP A 399 -7.06 -22.71 13.07
CA ASP A 399 -6.23 -23.93 13.06
C ASP A 399 -5.96 -24.45 14.49
N GLU A 400 -5.67 -23.54 15.43
CA GLU A 400 -5.47 -23.85 16.85
C GLU A 400 -6.75 -24.38 17.52
N GLN A 401 -7.91 -23.75 17.27
CA GLN A 401 -9.19 -24.17 17.85
C GLN A 401 -9.61 -25.57 17.35
N LEU A 402 -9.44 -25.81 16.05
CA LEU A 402 -9.73 -27.10 15.43
C LEU A 402 -8.83 -28.18 16.01
N CYS A 403 -7.52 -27.95 16.01
CA CYS A 403 -6.54 -28.91 16.52
C CYS A 403 -6.72 -29.19 18.03
N SER A 404 -6.95 -28.15 18.84
CA SER A 404 -7.21 -28.30 20.28
C SER A 404 -8.46 -29.13 20.56
N ARG A 405 -9.50 -28.99 19.73
CA ARG A 405 -10.74 -29.76 19.85
C ARG A 405 -10.57 -31.20 19.39
N VAL A 406 -9.80 -31.45 18.32
CA VAL A 406 -9.42 -32.80 17.88
C VAL A 406 -8.72 -33.57 19.01
N VAL A 407 -7.77 -32.92 19.70
CA VAL A 407 -7.04 -33.54 20.82
C VAL A 407 -7.95 -33.82 22.01
N SER A 408 -8.85 -32.90 22.34
CA SER A 408 -9.68 -33.00 23.57
C SER A 408 -10.96 -33.83 23.39
N ASN A 409 -11.42 -34.06 22.17
CA ASN A 409 -12.69 -34.73 21.90
C ASN A 409 -12.56 -35.77 20.76
N PRO A 410 -12.44 -37.07 21.07
CA PRO A 410 -12.36 -38.14 20.06
C PRO A 410 -13.56 -38.23 19.12
N ALA A 411 -14.77 -37.88 19.59
CA ALA A 411 -15.96 -37.87 18.73
C ALA A 411 -15.90 -36.73 17.71
N PHE A 412 -15.32 -35.59 18.09
CA PHE A 412 -15.04 -34.49 17.17
C PHE A 412 -13.96 -34.90 16.14
N ALA A 413 -12.89 -35.58 16.56
CA ALA A 413 -11.88 -36.09 15.63
C ALA A 413 -12.49 -36.99 14.55
N LYS A 414 -13.42 -37.88 14.92
CA LYS A 414 -14.18 -38.70 13.96
C LYS A 414 -15.06 -37.85 13.03
N THR A 415 -15.66 -36.77 13.54
CA THR A 415 -16.45 -35.83 12.73
C THR A 415 -15.56 -35.11 11.70
N VAL A 416 -14.35 -34.73 12.09
CA VAL A 416 -13.35 -34.13 11.18
C VAL A 416 -12.96 -35.12 10.07
N VAL A 417 -12.78 -36.40 10.38
CA VAL A 417 -12.56 -37.44 9.34
C VAL A 417 -13.75 -37.52 8.38
N ASN A 418 -14.98 -37.59 8.89
CA ASN A 418 -16.16 -37.61 8.01
C ASN A 418 -16.28 -36.32 7.16
N PHE A 419 -15.78 -35.20 7.66
CA PHE A 419 -15.79 -33.92 6.94
C PHE A 419 -14.83 -33.91 5.74
N THR A 420 -13.67 -34.57 5.85
CA THR A 420 -12.76 -34.71 4.70
C THR A 420 -13.30 -35.63 3.60
N GLU A 421 -14.30 -36.46 3.90
CA GLU A 421 -14.95 -37.34 2.92
C GLU A 421 -16.05 -36.64 2.09
N ILE A 422 -16.50 -35.45 2.48
CA ILE A 422 -17.58 -34.72 1.77
C ILE A 422 -17.10 -34.24 0.40
N ASP A 423 -15.97 -33.53 0.37
CA ASP A 423 -15.36 -33.03 -0.85
C ASP A 423 -13.86 -32.76 -0.66
N ASN A 424 -13.14 -32.59 -1.77
CA ASN A 424 -11.70 -32.40 -1.77
C ASN A 424 -11.27 -31.10 -1.07
N GLY A 425 -12.07 -30.03 -1.16
CA GLY A 425 -11.76 -28.75 -0.53
C GLY A 425 -11.77 -28.83 1.00
N ASN A 426 -12.70 -29.60 1.57
CA ASN A 426 -12.76 -29.88 2.99
C ASN A 426 -11.53 -30.68 3.47
N ALA A 427 -11.10 -31.65 2.66
CA ALA A 427 -9.87 -32.39 2.95
C ALA A 427 -8.64 -31.48 2.94
N THR A 428 -8.49 -30.61 1.93
CA THR A 428 -7.42 -29.61 1.88
C THR A 428 -7.45 -28.70 3.11
N PHE A 429 -8.62 -28.19 3.48
CA PHE A 429 -8.82 -27.35 4.67
C PHE A 429 -8.30 -28.02 5.94
N VAL A 430 -8.70 -29.27 6.19
CA VAL A 430 -8.31 -30.01 7.39
C VAL A 430 -6.81 -30.25 7.41
N MET A 431 -6.21 -30.64 6.27
CA MET A 431 -4.77 -30.90 6.20
C MET A 431 -3.95 -29.63 6.47
N ASP A 432 -4.33 -28.50 5.87
CA ASP A 432 -3.65 -27.22 6.10
C ASP A 432 -3.79 -26.75 7.55
N ALA A 433 -4.97 -26.94 8.16
CA ALA A 433 -5.23 -26.57 9.55
C ALA A 433 -4.42 -27.45 10.54
N ILE A 434 -4.29 -28.75 10.26
CA ILE A 434 -3.48 -29.66 11.08
C ILE A 434 -2.00 -29.27 10.99
N ASP A 435 -1.47 -29.06 9.79
CA ASP A 435 -0.05 -28.71 9.60
C ASP A 435 0.32 -27.41 10.35
N GLN A 436 -0.54 -26.40 10.29
CA GLN A 436 -0.31 -25.11 10.94
C GLN A 436 -0.60 -25.11 12.45
N GLY A 437 -1.60 -25.87 12.90
CA GLY A 437 -2.13 -25.81 14.27
C GLY A 437 -1.64 -26.91 15.22
N MET A 438 -1.21 -28.08 14.72
CA MET A 438 -0.92 -29.27 15.53
C MET A 438 0.11 -28.99 16.63
N THR A 439 1.23 -28.35 16.27
CA THR A 439 2.34 -28.07 17.20
C THR A 439 1.89 -27.23 18.41
N GLN A 440 0.96 -26.29 18.21
CA GLN A 440 0.45 -25.43 19.27
C GLN A 440 -0.60 -26.15 20.13
N ALA A 441 -1.40 -27.02 19.52
CA ALA A 441 -2.46 -27.76 20.20
C ALA A 441 -1.95 -28.93 21.07
N CYS A 442 -0.89 -29.62 20.65
CA CYS A 442 -0.31 -30.75 21.37
C CYS A 442 0.42 -30.31 22.64
N LYS A 443 -0.12 -30.63 23.82
CA LYS A 443 0.51 -30.33 25.13
C LYS A 443 1.22 -31.53 25.73
N ARG A 444 0.82 -32.74 25.34
CA ARG A 444 1.38 -34.02 25.79
C ARG A 444 1.77 -34.85 24.57
N TRP A 445 2.73 -35.74 24.77
CA TRP A 445 3.16 -36.67 23.72
C TRP A 445 2.02 -37.48 23.10
N LYS A 446 1.07 -37.94 23.93
CA LYS A 446 -0.11 -38.71 23.47
C LYS A 446 -1.06 -37.91 22.58
N ASP A 447 -1.06 -36.58 22.66
CA ASP A 447 -2.01 -35.75 21.91
C ASP A 447 -1.80 -35.90 20.38
N HIS A 448 -0.60 -36.28 19.95
CA HIS A 448 -0.27 -36.55 18.54
C HIS A 448 -1.00 -37.78 17.96
N ASP A 449 -1.49 -38.69 18.80
CA ASP A 449 -2.18 -39.91 18.35
C ASP A 449 -3.45 -39.56 17.57
N ALA A 450 -4.18 -38.54 17.99
CA ALA A 450 -5.41 -38.11 17.33
C ALA A 450 -5.16 -37.65 15.88
N PHE A 451 -4.04 -36.95 15.63
CA PHE A 451 -3.66 -36.50 14.29
C PHE A 451 -3.12 -37.65 13.44
N ALA A 452 -2.38 -38.59 14.04
CA ALA A 452 -1.94 -39.81 13.36
C ALA A 452 -3.13 -40.66 12.90
N ASP A 453 -4.18 -40.79 13.73
CA ASP A 453 -5.40 -41.53 13.40
C ASP A 453 -6.19 -40.86 12.26
N ILE A 454 -6.27 -39.52 12.24
CA ILE A 454 -6.88 -38.76 11.15
C ILE A 454 -6.09 -38.98 9.85
N ALA A 455 -4.76 -38.81 9.88
CA ALA A 455 -3.92 -38.99 8.71
C ALA A 455 -4.02 -40.41 8.14
N ASN A 456 -3.97 -41.44 9.00
CA ASN A 456 -4.17 -42.82 8.61
C ASN A 456 -5.54 -43.04 7.94
N SER A 457 -6.61 -42.49 8.52
CA SER A 457 -7.96 -42.59 7.94
C SER A 457 -8.04 -41.98 6.53
N ILE A 458 -7.40 -40.83 6.32
CA ILE A 458 -7.36 -40.15 5.02
C ILE A 458 -6.56 -40.96 3.99
N ILE A 459 -5.40 -41.51 4.38
CA ILE A 459 -4.55 -42.35 3.50
C ILE A 459 -5.34 -43.57 2.99
N LEU A 460 -6.11 -44.20 3.88
CA LEU A 460 -6.92 -45.39 3.59
C LEU A 460 -8.25 -45.07 2.88
N SER A 461 -8.64 -43.80 2.79
CA SER A 461 -9.89 -43.37 2.16
C SER A 461 -9.81 -43.32 0.62
N LYS A 462 -10.87 -42.83 -0.02
CA LYS A 462 -10.92 -42.53 -1.48
C LYS A 462 -10.42 -41.12 -1.82
N ALA A 463 -9.75 -40.43 -0.91
CA ALA A 463 -9.22 -39.09 -1.15
C ALA A 463 -8.27 -39.04 -2.37
N PRO A 464 -8.18 -37.90 -3.08
CA PRO A 464 -7.20 -37.67 -4.13
C PRO A 464 -5.75 -37.87 -3.67
N TYR A 465 -4.86 -38.12 -4.63
CA TYR A 465 -3.46 -38.40 -4.35
C TYR A 465 -2.75 -37.27 -3.59
N ASP A 466 -2.98 -36.01 -3.95
CA ASP A 466 -2.39 -34.83 -3.31
C ASP A 466 -2.81 -34.67 -1.84
N ILE A 467 -4.03 -35.07 -1.50
CA ILE A 467 -4.52 -35.10 -0.12
C ILE A 467 -3.86 -36.25 0.66
N LYS A 468 -3.73 -37.44 0.04
CA LYS A 468 -3.04 -38.58 0.64
C LYS A 468 -1.56 -38.29 0.87
N GLU A 469 -0.90 -37.60 -0.04
CA GLU A 469 0.48 -37.14 0.10
C GLU A 469 0.66 -36.27 1.35
N ARG A 470 -0.20 -35.27 1.55
CA ARG A 470 -0.18 -34.44 2.77
C ARG A 470 -0.41 -35.28 4.02
N ALA A 471 -1.37 -36.21 3.99
CA ALA A 471 -1.63 -37.09 5.11
C ALA A 471 -0.42 -38.00 5.43
N CYS A 472 0.28 -38.51 4.41
CA CYS A 472 1.52 -39.24 4.56
C CYS A 472 2.62 -38.39 5.20
N GLN A 473 2.78 -37.13 4.78
CA GLN A 473 3.74 -36.20 5.37
C GLN A 473 3.43 -35.93 6.86
N THR A 474 2.17 -35.68 7.22
CA THR A 474 1.76 -35.50 8.61
C THR A 474 2.02 -36.76 9.44
N LEU A 475 1.63 -37.95 8.95
CA LEU A 475 1.81 -39.20 9.66
C LEU A 475 3.30 -39.54 9.84
N SER A 476 4.11 -39.32 8.80
CA SER A 476 5.55 -39.51 8.79
C SER A 476 6.26 -38.56 9.77
N TYR A 477 5.90 -37.28 9.78
CA TYR A 477 6.38 -36.31 10.75
C TYR A 477 6.12 -36.78 12.20
N ILE A 478 4.89 -37.22 12.50
CA ILE A 478 4.54 -37.72 13.83
C ILE A 478 5.33 -39.00 14.17
N ALA A 479 5.48 -39.91 13.21
CA ALA A 479 6.21 -41.16 13.41
C ALA A 479 7.69 -40.95 13.70
N TRP A 480 8.37 -40.10 12.92
CA TRP A 480 9.84 -40.04 12.91
C TRP A 480 10.40 -38.78 13.59
N ARG A 481 9.81 -37.60 13.36
CA ARG A 481 10.27 -36.35 13.99
C ARG A 481 9.82 -36.25 15.43
N ILE A 482 8.54 -36.53 15.70
CA ILE A 482 8.00 -36.59 17.07
C ILE A 482 8.37 -37.93 17.76
N ASN A 483 8.81 -38.92 16.98
CA ASN A 483 9.19 -40.26 17.44
C ASN A 483 8.04 -41.00 18.17
N ARG A 484 6.84 -40.98 17.57
CA ARG A 484 5.65 -41.57 18.15
C ARG A 484 5.43 -43.01 17.65
N PHE A 485 5.61 -43.99 18.54
CA PHE A 485 5.41 -45.41 18.22
C PHE A 485 4.01 -45.77 17.68
N HIS A 486 2.96 -45.08 18.12
CA HIS A 486 1.60 -45.28 17.60
C HIS A 486 1.55 -45.03 16.08
N ALA A 487 2.07 -43.88 15.64
CA ALA A 487 2.14 -43.55 14.21
C ALA A 487 3.05 -44.52 13.44
N GLN A 488 4.18 -44.94 14.01
CA GLN A 488 5.05 -45.95 13.38
C GLN A 488 4.34 -47.30 13.17
N HIS A 489 3.43 -47.70 14.07
CA HIS A 489 2.62 -48.90 13.87
C HIS A 489 1.58 -48.72 12.77
N LEU A 490 0.88 -47.57 12.73
CA LEU A 490 -0.06 -47.26 11.64
C LEU A 490 0.62 -47.31 10.28
N ILE A 491 1.84 -46.77 10.15
CA ILE A 491 2.62 -46.84 8.91
C ILE A 491 2.88 -48.29 8.48
N LYS A 492 3.30 -49.16 9.42
CA LYS A 492 3.51 -50.58 9.13
C LYS A 492 2.23 -51.26 8.65
N ASP A 493 1.10 -50.95 9.28
CA ASP A 493 -0.20 -51.52 8.93
C ASP A 493 -0.63 -51.08 7.51
N ILE A 494 -0.47 -49.79 7.18
CA ILE A 494 -0.73 -49.25 5.83
C ILE A 494 0.12 -49.98 4.78
N ILE A 495 1.44 -50.06 4.98
CA ILE A 495 2.36 -50.71 4.04
C ILE A 495 2.01 -52.19 3.87
N SER A 496 1.72 -52.89 4.96
CA SER A 496 1.34 -54.30 4.93
C SER A 496 0.02 -54.56 4.18
N SER A 497 -0.88 -53.58 4.15
CA SER A 497 -2.17 -53.66 3.46
C SER A 497 -2.08 -53.35 1.96
N GLY A 498 -0.90 -52.92 1.49
CA GLY A 498 -0.65 -52.50 0.12
C GLY A 498 -1.04 -51.04 -0.12
N VAL A 499 -0.03 -50.19 -0.33
CA VAL A 499 -0.19 -48.76 -0.66
C VAL A 499 0.58 -48.43 -1.94
N ASP A 500 0.24 -47.31 -2.58
CA ASP A 500 1.00 -46.82 -3.73
C ASP A 500 2.48 -46.63 -3.38
N PRO A 501 3.45 -47.10 -4.20
CA PRO A 501 4.88 -47.01 -3.90
C PRO A 501 5.39 -45.59 -3.62
N MET A 502 4.80 -44.57 -4.25
CA MET A 502 5.20 -43.18 -4.00
C MET A 502 4.72 -42.69 -2.63
N LEU A 503 3.55 -43.13 -2.18
CA LEU A 503 3.06 -42.85 -0.83
C LEU A 503 3.83 -43.64 0.23
N GLU A 504 4.24 -44.88 -0.08
CA GLU A 504 5.12 -45.68 0.78
C GLU A 504 6.46 -44.96 1.05
N ASP A 505 7.07 -44.37 0.02
CA ASP A 505 8.31 -43.61 0.16
C ASP A 505 8.14 -42.41 1.09
N LEU A 506 7.03 -41.66 0.94
CA LEU A 506 6.70 -40.53 1.83
C LEU A 506 6.51 -40.96 3.29
N LEU A 507 5.91 -42.12 3.55
CA LEU A 507 5.71 -42.64 4.90
C LEU A 507 7.04 -43.08 5.56
N ASN A 508 7.99 -43.56 4.76
CA ASN A 508 9.29 -44.01 5.25
C ASN A 508 10.33 -42.87 5.38
N ASN A 509 10.12 -41.75 4.70
CA ASN A 509 11.04 -40.62 4.73
C ASN A 509 10.87 -39.77 5.99
N SER A 510 11.95 -39.61 6.76
CA SER A 510 12.00 -38.62 7.85
C SER A 510 12.14 -37.20 7.28
N VAL A 511 11.04 -36.60 6.83
CA VAL A 511 11.03 -35.19 6.39
C VAL A 511 11.28 -34.27 7.57
#